data_AF-A0A936U6N8-F1
#
_entry.id   AF-A0A936U6N8-F1
#
_cell.length_a   1.000
_cell.length_b   1.000
_cell.length_c   1.000
_cell.angle_alpha   90.00
_cell.angle_beta   90.00
_cell.angle_gamma   90.00
#
_symmetry.space_group_name_H-M   'P 1'
#
loop_
_entity.id
_entity.type
_entity.pdbx_description
1 polymer ?
#
loop_
_entity_poly.entity_id
_entity_poly.type
_entity_poly.pdbx_seq_one_letter_code
_entity_poly.pdbx_strand_id
1 'polypeptide(L)'
;MSWREEIPVGEAEAHEALAARLVALQRQRAQTRTLGRALHYRSFGDPVGRFEVLDGLPSWAQVGLFASPGRFDALARFSSGNGEPQPDTRPDARGLAVKLLGVPGKKLIKGLEDATTFDLVCAQPHHARARTAAEFVGLVETVALARSRPRATSSGRSSSARSCPCCAGPKTA
;
A
#
# COMPACT_ATOMS: atom_id res chain seq x y z
N MET A 1 -25.26 -1.56 16.47
CA MET A 1 -24.13 -2.26 15.80
C MET A 1 -23.41 -3.09 16.84
N SER A 2 -23.18 -4.38 16.58
CA SER A 2 -22.59 -5.34 17.53
C SER A 2 -21.19 -5.80 17.13
N TRP A 3 -20.47 -4.99 16.34
CA TRP A 3 -19.09 -5.31 15.97
C TRP A 3 -18.22 -5.31 17.22
N ARG A 4 -17.39 -6.34 17.36
CA ARG A 4 -16.38 -6.48 18.40
C ARG A 4 -15.14 -7.09 17.76
N GLU A 5 -13.98 -6.70 18.28
CA GLU A 5 -12.72 -7.34 17.91
C GLU A 5 -12.71 -8.77 18.46
N GLU A 6 -12.39 -9.72 17.59
CA GLU A 6 -12.15 -11.12 17.96
C GLU A 6 -10.64 -11.37 17.82
N ILE A 7 -9.98 -11.65 18.93
CA ILE A 7 -8.54 -11.90 19.02
C ILE A 7 -8.32 -13.42 19.03
N PRO A 8 -7.79 -14.03 17.95
CA PRO A 8 -7.53 -15.46 17.91
C PRO A 8 -6.47 -15.89 18.92
N VAL A 9 -6.53 -17.15 19.37
CA VAL A 9 -5.48 -17.75 20.18
C VAL A 9 -4.17 -17.78 19.37
N GLY A 10 -3.08 -17.28 19.94
CA GLY A 10 -1.76 -17.25 19.30
C GLY A 10 -1.60 -16.17 18.22
N GLU A 11 -2.49 -15.17 18.18
CA GLU A 11 -2.43 -14.09 17.18
C GLU A 11 -1.09 -13.35 17.22
N ALA A 12 -0.56 -13.06 18.42
CA ALA A 12 0.70 -12.34 18.56
C ALA A 12 1.85 -13.09 17.88
N GLU A 13 2.01 -14.39 18.17
CA GLU A 13 3.02 -15.23 17.54
C GLU A 13 2.81 -15.36 16.02
N ALA A 14 1.56 -15.47 15.58
CA ALA A 14 1.23 -15.50 14.15
C ALA A 14 1.60 -14.18 13.45
N HIS A 15 1.31 -13.04 14.06
CA HIS A 15 1.68 -11.72 13.54
C HIS A 15 3.19 -11.53 13.45
N GLU A 16 3.96 -11.98 14.44
CA GLU A 16 5.43 -11.97 14.37
C GLU A 16 5.96 -12.83 13.22
N ALA A 17 5.41 -14.03 13.02
CA ALA A 17 5.79 -14.89 11.90
C ALA A 17 5.45 -14.27 10.54
N LEU A 18 4.30 -13.60 10.42
CA LEU A 18 3.88 -12.87 9.23
C LEU A 18 4.76 -11.64 8.96
N ALA A 19 5.11 -10.89 10.00
CA ALA A 19 6.02 -9.75 9.90
C ALA A 19 7.41 -10.20 9.41
N ALA A 20 7.93 -11.31 9.94
CA ALA A 20 9.21 -11.88 9.52
C ALA A 20 9.25 -12.21 8.02
N ARG A 21 8.13 -12.70 7.45
CA ARG A 21 8.00 -12.96 6.00
C ARG A 21 8.08 -11.68 5.17
N LEU A 22 7.42 -10.61 5.59
CA LEU A 22 7.50 -9.31 4.92
C LEU A 22 8.91 -8.70 5.01
N VAL A 23 9.58 -8.86 6.16
CA VAL A 23 10.99 -8.45 6.34
C VAL A 23 11.91 -9.25 5.42
N ALA A 24 11.71 -10.56 5.29
CA ALA A 24 12.48 -11.39 4.36
C ALA A 24 12.31 -10.90 2.91
N LEU A 25 11.08 -10.57 2.50
CA LEU A 25 10.81 -10.01 1.17
C LEU A 25 11.51 -8.65 0.96
N GLN A 26 11.52 -7.77 1.98
CA GLN A 26 12.26 -6.51 1.92
C GLN A 26 13.76 -6.74 1.74
N ARG A 27 14.35 -7.64 2.53
CA ARG A 27 15.77 -7.97 2.47
C ARG A 27 16.15 -8.58 1.13
N GLN A 28 15.35 -9.51 0.61
CA GLN A 28 15.56 -10.10 -0.71
C GLN A 28 15.58 -9.01 -1.79
N ARG A 29 14.58 -8.14 -1.81
CA ARG A 29 14.54 -7.03 -2.78
C ARG A 29 15.69 -6.04 -2.60
N ALA A 30 16.17 -5.84 -1.38
CA ALA A 30 17.30 -4.96 -1.10
C ALA A 30 18.64 -5.47 -1.68
N GLN A 31 18.72 -6.73 -2.13
CA GLN A 31 19.91 -7.26 -2.80
C GLN A 31 20.14 -6.62 -4.19
N THR A 32 19.07 -6.17 -4.85
CA THR A 32 19.13 -5.63 -6.22
C THR A 32 18.78 -4.14 -6.31
N ARG A 33 18.42 -3.50 -5.18
CA ARG A 33 18.03 -2.09 -5.10
C ARG A 33 18.12 -1.58 -3.66
N THR A 34 17.99 -0.27 -3.47
CA THR A 34 17.99 0.33 -2.12
C THR A 34 16.88 -0.24 -1.25
N LEU A 35 17.24 -0.61 -0.01
CA LEU A 35 16.29 -1.05 1.01
C LEU A 35 15.16 -0.03 1.16
N GLY A 36 13.93 -0.52 1.16
CA GLY A 36 12.76 0.29 1.39
C GLY A 36 11.59 -0.56 1.85
N ARG A 37 10.39 0.00 1.80
CA ARG A 37 9.18 -0.64 2.35
C ARG A 37 8.79 -1.91 1.58
N ALA A 38 8.28 -2.91 2.30
CA ALA A 38 7.79 -4.18 1.71
C ALA A 38 6.65 -3.96 0.72
N LEU A 39 5.84 -2.95 1.01
CA LEU A 39 4.67 -2.47 0.29
C LEU A 39 4.72 -0.95 0.32
N HIS A 40 3.95 -0.28 -0.52
CA HIS A 40 3.94 1.18 -0.54
C HIS A 40 5.34 1.78 -0.76
N TYR A 41 6.19 1.12 -1.56
CA TYR A 41 7.59 1.50 -1.73
C TYR A 41 7.70 2.89 -2.36
N ARG A 42 6.95 3.12 -3.44
CA ARG A 42 6.95 4.40 -4.16
C ARG A 42 6.05 5.42 -3.46
N SER A 43 6.63 6.55 -3.05
CA SER A 43 5.91 7.77 -2.65
C SER A 43 5.71 8.67 -3.87
N PHE A 44 4.58 9.35 -3.97
CA PHE A 44 4.36 10.37 -5.02
C PHE A 44 3.94 11.73 -4.47
N GLY A 45 3.91 11.90 -3.15
CA GLY A 45 3.73 13.20 -2.51
C GLY A 45 3.76 13.08 -0.99
N ASP A 46 4.48 13.99 -0.33
CA ASP A 46 4.65 13.99 1.12
C ASP A 46 4.34 15.39 1.71
N PRO A 47 3.08 15.87 1.63
CA PRO A 47 2.76 17.24 2.05
C PRO A 47 2.73 17.40 3.57
N VAL A 48 3.08 18.60 4.01
CA VAL A 48 2.89 19.08 5.38
C VAL A 48 1.58 19.87 5.42
N GLY A 49 0.80 19.68 6.47
CA GLY A 49 -0.49 20.37 6.61
C GLY A 49 -0.99 20.39 8.04
N ARG A 50 -2.29 20.62 8.18
CA ARG A 50 -2.99 20.67 9.46
C ARG A 50 -4.17 19.71 9.43
N PHE A 51 -4.31 18.92 10.48
CA PHE A 51 -5.47 18.07 10.71
C PHE A 51 -6.38 18.74 11.74
N GLU A 52 -7.67 18.85 11.43
CA GLU A 52 -8.66 19.46 12.31
C GLU A 52 -9.72 18.43 12.70
N VAL A 53 -9.82 18.19 14.01
CA VAL A 53 -10.96 17.51 14.61
C VAL A 53 -12.04 18.57 14.78
N LEU A 54 -13.14 18.41 14.03
CA LEU A 54 -14.28 19.31 14.09
C LEU A 54 -15.09 19.11 15.37
N ASP A 55 -15.88 20.12 15.70
CA ASP A 55 -16.93 20.01 16.70
C ASP A 55 -18.15 19.25 16.18
N GLY A 56 -19.09 18.96 17.08
CA GLY A 56 -20.36 18.33 16.72
C GLY A 56 -20.26 16.87 16.25
N LEU A 57 -19.13 16.18 16.49
CA LEU A 57 -19.03 14.74 16.21
C LEU A 57 -20.12 13.99 17.00
N PRO A 58 -20.77 12.96 16.42
CA PRO A 58 -21.70 12.12 17.15
C PRO A 58 -21.04 11.52 18.39
N SER A 59 -21.79 11.35 19.48
CA SER A 59 -21.24 10.86 20.76
C SER A 59 -20.46 9.55 20.64
N TRP A 60 -20.86 8.65 19.75
CA TRP A 60 -20.16 7.38 19.50
C TRP A 60 -18.80 7.53 18.81
N ALA A 61 -18.53 8.67 18.15
CA ALA A 61 -17.27 8.97 17.48
C ALA A 61 -16.30 9.77 18.35
N GLN A 62 -16.76 10.30 19.49
CA GLN A 62 -15.97 11.13 20.41
C GLN A 62 -15.06 10.28 21.30
N VAL A 63 -14.07 9.60 20.70
CA VAL A 63 -13.14 8.70 21.41
C VAL A 63 -11.69 9.04 21.07
N GLY A 64 -10.82 9.05 22.08
CA GLY A 64 -9.38 9.28 21.91
C GLY A 64 -9.08 10.65 21.27
N LEU A 65 -8.38 10.65 20.13
CA LEU A 65 -8.09 11.85 19.34
C LEU A 65 -9.34 12.66 19.01
N PHE A 66 -10.48 12.00 18.81
CA PHE A 66 -11.74 12.61 18.39
C PHE A 66 -12.62 13.05 19.57
N ALA A 67 -12.18 12.87 20.81
CA ALA A 67 -12.97 13.23 22.00
C ALA A 67 -13.16 14.73 22.18
N SER A 68 -12.32 15.56 21.57
CA SER A 68 -12.44 17.02 21.65
C SER A 68 -11.96 17.68 20.36
N PRO A 69 -12.59 18.78 19.93
CA PRO A 69 -12.13 19.54 18.77
C PRO A 69 -10.70 20.04 18.96
N GLY A 70 -9.94 20.12 17.88
CA GLY A 70 -8.52 20.47 17.96
C GLY A 70 -7.81 20.47 16.62
N ARG A 71 -6.64 21.11 16.60
CA ARG A 71 -5.81 21.22 15.40
C ARG A 71 -4.41 20.67 15.67
N PHE A 72 -3.93 19.85 14.76
CA PHE A 72 -2.64 19.17 14.87
C PHE A 72 -1.81 19.40 13.62
N ASP A 73 -0.50 19.59 13.79
CA ASP A 73 0.42 19.56 12.66
C ASP A 73 0.45 18.14 12.08
N ALA A 74 0.43 18.05 10.76
CA ALA A 74 0.26 16.79 10.05
C ALA A 74 1.32 16.63 8.96
N LEU A 75 1.88 15.42 8.88
CA LEU A 75 2.68 14.95 7.76
C LEU A 75 1.88 13.89 7.03
N ALA A 76 1.59 14.10 5.75
CA ALA A 76 0.91 13.11 4.94
C ALA A 76 1.89 12.46 3.95
N ARG A 77 1.58 11.22 3.57
CA ARG A 77 2.32 10.46 2.55
C ARG A 77 1.36 9.73 1.63
N PHE A 78 1.45 10.05 0.35
CA PHE A 78 0.76 9.36 -0.72
C PHE A 78 1.66 8.33 -1.39
N SER A 79 1.14 7.13 -1.62
CA SER A 79 1.96 6.02 -2.13
C SER A 79 1.20 5.03 -3.00
N SER A 80 1.93 4.38 -3.89
CA SER A 80 1.44 3.25 -4.70
C SER A 80 1.70 1.94 -3.93
N GLY A 81 0.70 1.08 -3.79
CA GLY A 81 0.70 -0.07 -2.88
C GLY A 81 1.79 -1.11 -3.13
N ASN A 82 2.33 -1.18 -4.35
CA ASN A 82 3.35 -2.16 -4.70
C ASN A 82 4.66 -1.98 -3.90
N GLY A 83 5.33 -3.10 -3.65
CA GLY A 83 6.66 -3.11 -3.07
C GLY A 83 7.78 -2.79 -4.06
N GLU A 84 7.53 -2.84 -5.35
CA GLU A 84 8.48 -2.52 -6.43
C GLU A 84 8.40 -1.05 -6.85
N PRO A 85 9.49 -0.47 -7.39
CA PRO A 85 9.45 0.89 -7.91
C PRO A 85 8.73 0.87 -9.27
N GLN A 86 7.51 1.43 -9.32
CA GLN A 86 6.69 1.50 -10.54
C GLN A 86 6.27 2.96 -10.81
N PRO A 87 6.05 3.34 -12.08
CA PRO A 87 5.50 4.65 -12.41
C PRO A 87 4.10 4.85 -11.83
N ASP A 88 3.77 6.08 -11.44
CA ASP A 88 2.48 6.42 -10.80
C ASP A 88 1.26 6.27 -11.74
N THR A 89 1.50 6.24 -13.05
CA THR A 89 0.49 5.97 -14.09
C THR A 89 0.03 4.52 -14.12
N ARG A 90 0.76 3.60 -13.46
CA ARG A 90 0.41 2.19 -13.46
C ARG A 90 -0.77 1.92 -12.49
N PRO A 91 -1.78 1.14 -12.91
CA PRO A 91 -2.85 0.71 -12.01
C PRO A 91 -2.27 -0.07 -10.82
N ASP A 92 -2.59 0.41 -9.62
CA ASP A 92 -2.14 -0.18 -8.34
C ASP A 92 -3.03 0.36 -7.21
N ALA A 93 -2.96 -0.23 -6.02
CA ALA A 93 -3.62 0.35 -4.85
C ALA A 93 -2.97 1.71 -4.51
N ARG A 94 -3.74 2.64 -3.92
CA ARG A 94 -3.22 3.91 -3.41
C ARG A 94 -3.39 3.96 -1.90
N GLY A 95 -2.32 4.37 -1.22
CA GLY A 95 -2.28 4.57 0.23
C GLY A 95 -2.15 6.04 0.60
N LEU A 96 -2.75 6.40 1.73
CA LEU A 96 -2.60 7.67 2.41
C LEU A 96 -2.24 7.38 3.87
N ALA A 97 -1.02 7.75 4.27
CA ALA A 97 -0.66 7.76 5.68
C ALA A 97 -0.63 9.22 6.17
N VAL A 98 -1.24 9.51 7.31
CA VAL A 98 -1.18 10.83 7.96
C VAL A 98 -0.65 10.65 9.38
N LYS A 99 0.47 11.31 9.68
CA LYS A 99 1.06 11.38 11.02
C LYS A 99 0.70 12.72 11.64
N LEU A 100 0.04 12.70 12.77
CA LEU A 100 -0.27 13.87 13.59
C LEU A 100 0.79 14.04 14.67
N LEU A 101 1.17 15.28 14.93
CA LEU A 101 2.15 15.66 15.94
C LEU A 101 1.47 16.35 17.14
N GLY A 102 2.08 16.22 18.32
CA GLY A 102 1.58 16.84 19.55
C GLY A 102 0.30 16.21 20.11
N VAL A 103 -0.05 14.99 19.71
CA VAL A 103 -1.26 14.31 20.19
C VAL A 103 -1.03 13.74 21.59
N PRO A 104 -1.71 14.25 22.64
CA PRO A 104 -1.48 13.81 24.01
C PRO A 104 -2.04 12.40 24.29
N GLY A 105 -1.76 11.90 25.48
CA GLY A 105 -2.30 10.63 26.00
C GLY A 105 -1.43 9.42 25.67
N LYS A 106 -1.52 8.41 26.55
CA LYS A 106 -0.72 7.18 26.51
C LYS A 106 -0.99 6.36 25.25
N LYS A 107 0.05 5.95 24.53
CA LYS A 107 -0.06 5.10 23.33
C LYS A 107 -0.05 3.61 23.68
N LEU A 108 -0.60 2.82 22.75
CA LEU A 108 -0.70 1.36 22.90
C LEU A 108 0.60 0.62 22.53
N ILE A 109 1.49 1.25 21.76
CA ILE A 109 2.70 0.61 21.27
C ILE A 109 3.74 0.57 22.39
N LYS A 110 4.20 -0.64 22.74
CA LYS A 110 5.22 -0.86 23.76
C LYS A 110 6.53 -0.13 23.43
N GLY A 111 7.06 0.62 24.39
CA GLY A 111 8.25 1.47 24.23
C GLY A 111 7.98 2.82 23.57
N LEU A 112 6.75 3.11 23.15
CA LEU A 112 6.31 4.39 22.59
C LEU A 112 5.12 4.97 23.36
N GLU A 113 4.90 4.55 24.60
CA GLU A 113 3.75 4.92 25.43
C GLU A 113 3.64 6.43 25.62
N ASP A 114 4.78 7.13 25.71
CA ASP A 114 4.87 8.59 25.88
C ASP A 114 5.04 9.36 24.56
N ALA A 115 5.00 8.67 23.41
CA ALA A 115 5.11 9.33 22.11
C ALA A 115 3.93 10.30 21.92
N THR A 116 4.20 11.49 21.39
CA THR A 116 3.17 12.51 21.14
C THR A 116 2.67 12.49 19.70
N THR A 117 2.59 11.30 19.09
CA THR A 117 2.15 11.15 17.69
C THR A 117 0.92 10.25 17.57
N PHE A 118 0.19 10.41 16.48
CA PHE A 118 -0.93 9.54 16.11
C PHE A 118 -0.92 9.31 14.60
N ASP A 119 -0.98 8.06 14.16
CA ASP A 119 -0.87 7.70 12.74
C ASP A 119 -2.20 7.15 12.21
N LEU A 120 -2.72 7.79 11.18
CA LEU A 120 -3.82 7.29 10.35
C LEU A 120 -3.22 6.60 9.12
N VAL A 121 -3.25 5.28 9.09
CA VAL A 121 -2.71 4.47 7.97
C VAL A 121 -3.86 3.96 7.12
N CYS A 122 -4.14 4.67 6.03
CA CYS A 122 -5.31 4.43 5.19
C CYS A 122 -4.92 3.83 3.83
N ALA A 123 -5.79 2.96 3.32
CA ALA A 123 -5.72 2.45 1.96
C ALA A 123 -7.10 2.55 1.31
N GLN A 124 -7.16 2.58 -0.02
CA GLN A 124 -8.43 2.57 -0.74
C GLN A 124 -9.27 1.34 -0.36
N PRO A 125 -10.56 1.51 -0.03
CA PRO A 125 -11.39 0.47 0.59
C PRO A 125 -11.70 -0.75 -0.29
N HIS A 126 -11.39 -0.72 -1.59
CA HIS A 126 -11.86 -1.72 -2.55
C HIS A 126 -10.85 -2.80 -2.95
N HIS A 127 -9.59 -2.72 -2.50
CA HIS A 127 -8.51 -3.53 -3.10
C HIS A 127 -8.06 -4.76 -2.29
N ALA A 128 -8.28 -4.79 -0.99
CA ALA A 128 -7.93 -5.96 -0.17
C ALA A 128 -9.21 -6.72 0.20
N ARG A 129 -9.54 -7.77 -0.55
CA ARG A 129 -10.55 -8.76 -0.15
C ARG A 129 -10.06 -9.68 0.98
N ALA A 130 -8.82 -9.49 1.45
CA ALA A 130 -8.24 -10.21 2.57
C ALA A 130 -8.99 -9.83 3.85
N ARG A 131 -9.48 -10.83 4.56
CA ARG A 131 -10.20 -10.70 5.83
C ARG A 131 -9.28 -10.91 7.04
N THR A 132 -8.09 -11.44 6.83
CA THR A 132 -7.10 -11.71 7.87
C THR A 132 -5.71 -11.25 7.45
N ALA A 133 -4.83 -11.03 8.43
CA ALA A 133 -3.42 -10.71 8.17
C ALA A 133 -2.72 -11.81 7.35
N ALA A 134 -3.06 -13.09 7.60
CA ALA A 134 -2.50 -14.22 6.87
C ALA A 134 -2.91 -14.22 5.38
N GLU A 135 -4.18 -13.98 5.08
CA GLU A 135 -4.67 -13.83 3.69
C GLU A 135 -3.99 -12.66 2.99
N PHE A 136 -3.83 -11.54 3.71
CA PHE A 136 -3.18 -10.36 3.17
C PHE A 136 -1.71 -10.62 2.81
N VAL A 137 -0.93 -11.21 3.72
CA VAL A 137 0.48 -11.55 3.46
C VAL A 137 0.60 -12.59 2.35
N GLY A 138 -0.29 -13.59 2.30
CA GLY A 138 -0.33 -14.56 1.21
C GLY A 138 -0.59 -13.91 -0.15
N LEU A 139 -1.49 -12.92 -0.22
CA LEU A 139 -1.71 -12.12 -1.44
C LEU A 139 -0.45 -11.36 -1.84
N VAL A 140 0.23 -10.72 -0.88
CA VAL A 140 1.46 -9.95 -1.13
C VAL A 140 2.56 -10.82 -1.73
N GLU A 141 2.79 -12.01 -1.16
CA GLU A 141 3.78 -12.97 -1.66
C GLU A 141 3.40 -13.52 -3.03
N THR A 142 2.11 -13.81 -3.26
CA THR A 142 1.62 -14.28 -4.57
C THR A 142 1.88 -13.23 -5.65
N VAL A 143 1.62 -11.95 -5.36
CA VAL A 143 1.91 -10.84 -6.27
C VAL A 143 3.41 -10.69 -6.51
N ALA A 144 4.24 -10.91 -5.49
CA ALA A 144 5.69 -10.91 -5.64
C ALA A 144 6.18 -12.06 -6.55
N LEU A 145 5.70 -13.29 -6.32
CA LEU A 145 6.09 -14.48 -7.06
C LEU A 145 5.62 -14.47 -8.52
N ALA A 146 4.39 -14.02 -8.79
CA ALA A 146 3.86 -13.93 -10.15
C ALA A 146 4.73 -13.04 -11.06
N ARG A 147 5.48 -12.11 -10.47
CA ARG A 147 6.33 -11.16 -11.17
C ARG A 147 7.80 -11.57 -11.27
N SER A 148 8.27 -12.49 -10.43
CA SER A 148 9.60 -13.11 -10.60
C SER A 148 9.64 -14.16 -11.71
N ARG A 149 8.48 -14.58 -12.23
CA ARG A 149 8.42 -15.47 -13.39
C ARG A 149 8.86 -14.70 -14.65
N PRO A 150 9.78 -15.26 -15.46
CA PRO A 150 10.14 -14.65 -16.74
C PRO A 150 8.87 -14.50 -17.59
N ARG A 151 8.69 -13.30 -18.14
CA ARG A 151 7.59 -13.02 -19.07
C ARG A 151 7.73 -14.02 -20.21
N ALA A 152 6.73 -14.87 -20.44
CA ALA A 152 6.73 -15.76 -21.60
C ALA A 152 6.95 -14.88 -22.83
N THR A 153 8.07 -15.07 -23.50
CA THR A 153 8.36 -14.38 -24.75
C THR A 153 7.33 -14.90 -25.75
N SER A 154 6.34 -14.08 -26.09
CA SER A 154 5.55 -14.33 -27.28
C SER A 154 6.49 -14.15 -28.46
N SER A 155 7.20 -15.22 -28.83
CA SER A 155 7.87 -15.36 -30.12
C SER A 155 6.79 -15.48 -31.18
N GLY A 156 6.09 -14.37 -31.42
CA GLY A 156 5.16 -14.19 -32.52
C GLY A 156 5.98 -14.12 -33.80
N ARG A 157 6.27 -15.30 -34.37
CA ARG A 157 6.77 -15.46 -35.72
C ARG A 157 5.65 -15.01 -36.67
N SER A 158 5.63 -13.74 -37.03
CA SER A 158 4.75 -13.20 -38.07
C SER A 158 5.34 -13.55 -39.45
N SER A 159 5.19 -14.80 -39.88
CA SER A 159 5.37 -15.18 -41.27
C SER A 159 4.00 -15.24 -41.95
N SER A 160 3.54 -14.10 -42.46
CA SER A 160 2.72 -14.08 -43.69
C SER A 160 2.76 -12.67 -44.27
N ALA A 161 3.64 -12.44 -45.24
CA ALA A 161 3.49 -11.34 -46.16
C ALA A 161 2.19 -11.56 -46.95
N ARG A 162 1.11 -10.89 -46.55
CA ARG A 162 -0.04 -10.70 -47.44
C ARG A 162 0.33 -9.56 -48.38
N SER A 163 0.61 -9.91 -49.62
CA SER A 163 0.77 -8.98 -50.73
C SER A 163 -0.47 -8.11 -50.84
N CYS A 164 -0.34 -6.82 -50.51
CA CYS A 164 -1.40 -5.84 -50.69
C CYS A 164 -1.46 -5.45 -52.19
N PRO A 165 -2.61 -5.59 -52.88
CA PRO A 165 -2.70 -5.37 -54.32
C PRO A 165 -2.74 -3.89 -54.74
N CYS A 166 -2.51 -2.93 -53.83
CA CYS A 166 -2.59 -1.50 -54.11
C CYS A 166 -1.30 -0.87 -54.69
N CYS A 167 -0.18 -1.60 -54.74
CA CYS A 167 1.12 -1.03 -55.13
C CYS A 167 1.49 -1.17 -56.61
N ALA A 168 0.57 -1.59 -57.50
CA ALA A 168 0.84 -1.66 -58.93
C ALA A 168 0.48 -0.34 -59.64
N GLY A 169 1.43 0.60 -59.68
CA GLY A 169 1.36 1.76 -60.58
C GLY A 169 1.63 1.36 -62.05
N PRO A 170 1.09 2.09 -63.04
CA PRO A 170 1.14 1.68 -64.45
C PRO A 170 2.55 1.81 -65.03
N LYS A 171 2.96 0.80 -65.80
CA LYS A 171 4.15 0.85 -66.66
C LYS A 171 3.81 1.61 -67.94
N THR A 172 4.60 2.62 -68.28
CA THR A 172 4.59 3.24 -69.61
C THR A 172 5.98 3.14 -70.24
N ALA A 173 5.94 2.72 -71.52
CA ALA A 173 6.94 2.60 -72.59
C ALA A 173 8.43 2.82 -72.28
#